data_AF-A0A4U6C3P1-F1
#
_entry.id   AF-A0A4U6C3P1-F1
#
_cell.length_a   1.000
_cell.length_b   1.000
_cell.length_c   1.000
_cell.angle_alpha   90.00
_cell.angle_beta   90.00
_cell.angle_gamma   90.00
#
_symmetry.space_group_name_H-M   'P 1'
#
loop_
_entity.id
_entity.type
_entity.pdbx_description
1 polymer ?
#
loop_
_entity_poly.entity_id
_entity_poly.type
_entity_poly.pdbx_seq_one_letter_code
_entity_poly.pdbx_strand_id
1 'polypeptide(L)'
;MANQLHYPAPQGPAGAPFADVNLKLAVLSALDEQGTIALGEPPKLAEHLLGRSFDVATEGYRLVPEVLDYLARYPLDSQKLATLETLNLDGGSTIYHHIWHFWHGEDDTFEVASLGGIENCANLRELGVAGILSPVDIGLLTPLRQLSDLYIGTGVSNIAALRDLPALASVRILNDDIYAEVMTLGHPTRQLMDELKRAGITVWVHWVSHYDQPPAFE
;
A
#
# COMPACT_ATOMS: atom_id res chain seq x y z
N MET A 1 9.35 31.45 11.97
CA MET A 1 9.74 30.54 13.08
C MET A 1 9.65 29.14 12.52
N ALA A 2 10.74 28.37 12.51
CA ALA A 2 10.68 26.98 12.03
C ALA A 2 9.86 26.19 13.04
N ASN A 3 8.78 25.56 12.59
CA ASN A 3 7.99 24.67 13.44
C ASN A 3 8.90 23.49 13.81
N GLN A 4 9.21 23.31 15.09
CA GLN A 4 10.09 22.23 15.53
C GLN A 4 9.36 20.90 15.32
N LEU A 5 9.94 20.02 14.50
CA LEU A 5 9.44 18.65 14.31
C LEU A 5 9.35 17.97 15.68
N HIS A 6 8.16 17.43 15.99
CA HIS A 6 7.92 16.69 17.22
C HIS A 6 7.75 15.20 16.88
N TYR A 7 8.71 14.41 17.32
CA TYR A 7 8.68 12.95 17.18
C TYR A 7 8.02 12.33 18.41
N PRO A 8 6.82 11.73 18.28
CA PRO A 8 6.16 11.11 19.42
C PRO A 8 6.93 9.86 19.87
N ALA A 9 6.85 9.53 21.16
CA ALA A 9 7.47 8.30 21.66
C ALA A 9 6.84 7.05 21.01
N PRO A 10 7.64 6.03 20.63
CA PRO A 10 7.13 4.78 20.07
C PRO A 10 6.26 4.05 21.10
N GLN A 11 5.20 3.40 20.63
CA GLN A 11 4.17 2.75 21.45
C GLN A 11 3.72 1.42 20.86
N GLY A 12 3.36 0.48 21.75
CA GLY A 12 2.75 -0.79 21.37
C GLY A 12 3.71 -1.77 20.68
N PRO A 13 3.18 -2.91 20.20
CA PRO A 13 3.96 -3.87 19.42
C PRO A 13 4.29 -3.30 18.04
N ALA A 14 5.39 -3.78 17.47
CA ALA A 14 5.79 -3.45 16.10
C ALA A 14 4.67 -3.84 15.11
N GLY A 15 4.40 -2.98 14.13
CA GLY A 15 3.37 -3.19 13.10
C GLY A 15 1.97 -2.75 13.52
N ALA A 16 1.66 -2.65 14.82
CA ALA A 16 0.31 -2.30 15.26
C ALA A 16 -0.16 -0.93 14.74
N PRO A 17 -1.44 -0.80 14.33
CA PRO A 17 -2.52 -1.78 14.47
C PRO A 17 -2.63 -2.80 13.32
N PHE A 18 -1.62 -2.89 12.46
CA PHE A 18 -1.57 -3.83 11.35
C PHE A 18 -0.89 -5.14 11.75
N ALA A 19 -1.23 -6.22 11.05
CA ALA A 19 -0.57 -7.52 11.22
C ALA A 19 0.86 -7.53 10.66
N ASP A 20 1.15 -6.60 9.75
CA ASP A 20 2.41 -6.50 9.01
C ASP A 20 3.09 -5.15 9.24
N VAL A 21 4.39 -5.16 9.52
CA VAL A 21 5.20 -3.94 9.70
C VAL A 21 5.30 -3.15 8.40
N ASN A 22 5.48 -3.80 7.26
CA ASN A 22 5.64 -3.14 5.97
C ASN A 22 4.33 -2.51 5.48
N LEU A 23 3.17 -3.09 5.82
CA LEU A 23 1.88 -2.40 5.64
C LEU A 23 1.80 -1.12 6.47
N LYS A 24 2.24 -1.19 7.75
CA LYS A 24 2.30 0.00 8.59
C LYS A 24 3.21 1.08 7.99
N LEU A 25 4.37 0.70 7.45
CA LEU A 25 5.28 1.65 6.79
C LEU A 25 4.60 2.34 5.61
N ALA A 26 3.94 1.58 4.73
CA ALA A 26 3.20 2.16 3.60
C ALA A 26 2.10 3.15 4.06
N VAL A 27 1.36 2.79 5.11
CA VAL A 27 0.36 3.69 5.72
C VAL A 27 1.01 4.96 6.28
N LEU A 28 2.15 4.84 6.98
CA LEU A 28 2.88 6.02 7.48
C LEU A 28 3.37 6.92 6.34
N SER A 29 3.85 6.34 5.23
CA SER A 29 4.23 7.10 4.03
C SER A 29 3.06 7.94 3.54
N ALA A 30 1.89 7.31 3.35
CA ALA A 30 0.72 8.01 2.84
C ALA A 30 0.19 9.09 3.82
N LEU A 31 0.24 8.81 5.13
CA LEU A 31 -0.13 9.80 6.16
C LEU A 31 0.83 11.01 6.19
N ASP A 32 2.11 10.80 5.93
CA ASP A 32 3.13 11.87 5.87
C ASP A 32 2.98 12.70 4.59
N GLU A 33 2.79 12.04 3.45
CA GLU A 33 2.57 12.67 2.14
C GLU A 33 1.32 13.56 2.12
N GLN A 34 0.25 13.18 2.81
CA GLN A 34 -0.95 14.01 2.98
C GLN A 34 -0.84 15.05 4.12
N GLY A 35 0.27 15.06 4.87
CA GLY A 35 0.54 16.01 5.96
C GLY A 35 -0.23 15.74 7.27
N THR A 36 -0.78 14.54 7.47
CA THR A 36 -1.40 14.14 8.75
C THR A 36 -0.36 13.87 9.83
N ILE A 37 0.81 13.37 9.42
CA ILE A 37 2.00 13.27 10.28
C ILE A 37 3.16 14.04 9.64
N ALA A 38 4.27 14.17 10.36
CA ALA A 38 5.48 14.83 9.86
C ALA A 38 6.71 14.06 10.33
N LEU A 39 7.29 13.26 9.44
CA LEU A 39 8.53 12.51 9.67
C LEU A 39 9.77 13.37 9.38
N GLY A 40 9.62 14.40 8.56
CA GLY A 40 10.70 15.29 8.16
C GLY A 40 11.63 14.64 7.13
N GLU A 41 12.88 15.09 7.06
CA GLU A 41 13.84 14.50 6.13
C GLU A 41 14.46 13.21 6.72
N PRO A 42 14.72 12.17 5.91
CA PRO A 42 15.34 10.92 6.36
C PRO A 42 16.56 11.08 7.27
N PRO A 43 17.57 11.93 6.94
CA PRO A 43 18.75 12.06 7.79
C PRO A 43 18.40 12.70 9.15
N LYS A 44 17.46 13.65 9.20
CA LYS A 44 17.07 14.33 10.45
C LYS A 44 16.38 13.37 11.42
N LEU A 45 15.55 12.47 10.92
CA LEU A 45 14.94 11.42 11.74
C LEU A 45 16.01 10.46 12.29
N ALA A 46 16.93 10.01 11.43
CA ALA A 46 18.04 9.16 11.86
C ALA A 46 18.91 9.84 12.93
N GLU A 47 19.28 11.10 12.72
CA GLU A 47 20.08 11.88 13.68
C GLU A 47 19.38 12.04 15.03
N HIS A 48 18.07 12.31 15.00
CA HIS A 48 17.26 12.41 16.21
C HIS A 48 17.28 11.11 17.01
N LEU A 49 17.05 9.97 16.34
CA LEU A 49 16.95 8.66 17.00
C LEU A 49 18.30 8.11 17.44
N LEU A 50 19.37 8.39 16.69
CA LEU A 50 20.73 7.96 17.03
C LEU A 50 21.41 8.86 18.07
N GLY A 51 20.92 10.09 18.26
CA GLY A 51 21.54 11.08 19.14
C GLY A 51 22.91 11.57 18.66
N ARG A 52 23.21 11.42 17.36
CA ARG A 52 24.46 11.83 16.70
C ARG A 52 24.20 12.21 15.24
N SER A 53 25.15 12.87 14.59
CA SER A 53 25.10 13.11 13.14
C SER A 53 25.04 11.80 12.35
N PHE A 54 24.35 11.82 11.22
CA PHE A 54 24.20 10.69 10.30
C PHE A 54 24.89 10.99 8.98
N ASP A 55 25.97 10.27 8.67
CA ASP A 55 26.68 10.45 7.40
C ASP A 55 26.03 9.63 6.29
N VAL A 56 25.13 10.27 5.54
CA VAL A 56 24.40 9.64 4.43
C VAL A 56 25.35 8.99 3.42
N ALA A 57 26.51 9.59 3.14
CA ALA A 57 27.41 9.11 2.10
C ALA A 57 28.06 7.77 2.44
N THR A 58 28.14 7.41 3.72
CA THR A 58 28.76 6.16 4.16
C THR A 58 27.76 5.21 4.82
N GLU A 59 26.77 5.74 5.52
CA GLU A 59 25.78 4.97 6.28
C GLU A 59 24.46 4.75 5.51
N GLY A 60 24.20 5.50 4.44
CA GLY A 60 22.96 5.41 3.66
C GLY A 60 22.78 4.12 2.86
N TYR A 61 23.82 3.30 2.73
CA TYR A 61 23.80 2.02 1.99
C TYR A 61 23.31 0.82 2.80
N ARG A 62 22.90 1.04 4.05
CA ARG A 62 22.38 -0.01 4.94
C ARG A 62 21.10 0.45 5.63
N LEU A 63 20.33 -0.53 6.06
CA LEU A 63 19.22 -0.34 6.97
C LEU A 63 19.70 0.24 8.31
N VAL A 64 18.96 1.21 8.84
CA VAL A 64 19.14 1.83 10.17
C VAL A 64 18.12 1.21 11.13
N PRO A 65 18.51 0.25 11.99
CA PRO A 65 17.55 -0.52 12.81
C PRO A 65 16.75 0.34 13.77
N GLU A 66 17.35 1.41 14.32
CA GLU A 66 16.69 2.34 15.24
C GLU A 66 15.54 3.10 14.55
N VAL A 67 15.69 3.44 13.28
CA VAL A 67 14.62 4.09 12.51
C VAL A 67 13.50 3.09 12.22
N LEU A 68 13.84 1.85 11.84
CA LEU A 68 12.85 0.80 11.62
C LEU A 68 12.04 0.52 12.89
N ASP A 69 12.68 0.29 14.04
CA ASP A 69 11.96 0.01 15.30
C ASP A 69 11.05 1.18 15.70
N TYR A 70 11.53 2.42 15.53
CA TYR A 70 10.73 3.62 15.77
C TYR A 70 9.48 3.67 14.87
N LEU A 71 9.64 3.52 13.55
CA LEU A 71 8.51 3.59 12.60
C LEU A 71 7.55 2.41 12.79
N ALA A 72 8.07 1.21 13.04
CA ALA A 72 7.26 0.03 13.34
C ALA A 72 6.40 0.24 14.60
N ARG A 73 6.83 1.08 15.53
CA ARG A 73 6.11 1.44 16.76
C ARG A 73 5.57 2.87 16.77
N TYR A 74 5.54 3.54 15.62
CA TYR A 74 5.00 4.89 15.54
C TYR A 74 3.53 4.88 15.99
N PRO A 75 3.12 5.77 16.92
CA PRO A 75 1.77 5.74 17.46
C PRO A 75 0.75 6.20 16.41
N LEU A 76 -0.15 5.28 16.04
CA LEU A 76 -1.28 5.53 15.16
C LEU A 76 -2.57 5.36 15.96
N ASP A 77 -3.43 6.37 15.91
CA ASP A 77 -4.78 6.31 16.46
C ASP A 77 -5.80 6.23 15.32
N SER A 78 -7.03 5.87 15.67
CA SER A 78 -8.12 5.75 14.71
C SER A 78 -8.48 7.06 14.02
N GLN A 79 -8.18 8.22 14.63
CA GLN A 79 -8.46 9.52 14.02
C GLN A 79 -7.52 9.78 12.84
N LYS A 80 -6.23 9.51 13.00
CA LYS A 80 -5.24 9.59 11.90
C LYS A 80 -5.54 8.58 10.81
N LEU A 81 -5.87 7.34 11.17
CA LEU A 81 -6.18 6.30 10.17
C LEU A 81 -7.44 6.61 9.38
N ALA A 82 -8.42 7.28 10.00
CA ALA A 82 -9.62 7.73 9.32
C ALA A 82 -9.39 8.91 8.36
N THR A 83 -8.23 9.59 8.36
CA THR A 83 -7.95 10.61 7.34
C THR A 83 -7.40 10.04 6.04
N LEU A 84 -7.00 8.77 6.03
CA LEU A 84 -6.41 8.14 4.86
C LEU A 84 -7.49 7.77 3.83
N GLU A 85 -7.45 8.42 2.66
CA GLU A 85 -8.38 8.17 1.55
C GLU A 85 -7.71 7.40 0.39
N THR A 86 -6.40 7.53 0.21
CA THR A 86 -5.63 6.85 -0.85
C THR A 86 -4.43 6.13 -0.25
N LEU A 87 -4.21 4.88 -0.64
CA LEU A 87 -3.05 4.09 -0.26
C LEU A 87 -2.46 3.41 -1.49
N ASN A 88 -1.17 3.61 -1.71
CA ASN A 88 -0.41 2.92 -2.74
C ASN A 88 0.63 2.03 -2.07
N LEU A 89 0.51 0.72 -2.27
CA LEU A 89 1.51 -0.26 -1.91
C LEU A 89 2.48 -0.39 -3.08
N ASP A 90 3.54 0.43 -3.05
CA ASP A 90 4.55 0.54 -4.08
C ASP A 90 5.96 0.54 -3.46
N GLY A 91 6.95 -0.01 -4.17
CA GLY A 91 8.33 -0.08 -3.69
C GLY A 91 9.09 1.25 -3.71
N GLY A 92 8.53 2.29 -4.35
CA GLY A 92 9.09 3.63 -4.42
C GLY A 92 8.63 4.57 -3.29
N SER A 93 7.88 4.09 -2.30
CA SER A 93 7.40 4.94 -1.20
C SER A 93 8.54 5.59 -0.42
N THR A 94 8.37 6.86 -0.07
CA THR A 94 9.41 7.69 0.56
C THR A 94 9.84 7.16 1.93
N ILE A 95 8.94 6.47 2.64
CA ILE A 95 9.19 5.87 3.95
C ILE A 95 10.40 4.91 3.97
N TYR A 96 10.67 4.19 2.89
CA TYR A 96 11.78 3.23 2.86
C TYR A 96 13.13 3.95 2.92
N HIS A 97 13.23 5.16 2.35
CA HIS A 97 14.43 5.99 2.41
C HIS A 97 14.69 6.57 3.81
N HIS A 98 13.69 6.60 4.69
CA HIS A 98 13.92 6.88 6.13
C HIS A 98 14.70 5.73 6.79
N ILE A 99 14.44 4.50 6.39
CA ILE A 99 15.00 3.29 7.00
C ILE A 99 16.32 2.91 6.34
N TRP A 100 16.38 2.96 5.02
CA TRP A 100 17.52 2.62 4.19
C TRP A 100 17.60 3.62 3.03
N HIS A 101 18.44 4.64 3.20
CA HIS A 101 18.45 5.83 2.34
C HIS A 101 18.67 5.53 0.85
N PHE A 102 19.62 4.66 0.53
CA PHE A 102 19.91 4.23 -0.84
C PHE A 102 19.32 2.86 -1.17
N TRP A 103 18.22 2.45 -0.50
CA TRP A 103 17.50 1.26 -0.94
C TRP A 103 17.00 1.48 -2.37
N HIS A 104 17.14 0.43 -3.18
CA HIS A 104 16.99 0.48 -4.63
C HIS A 104 15.85 -0.44 -5.11
N GLY A 105 15.13 -1.09 -4.19
CA GLY A 105 13.95 -1.87 -4.52
C GLY A 105 14.21 -3.27 -5.07
N GLU A 106 15.46 -3.76 -5.09
CA GLU A 106 15.80 -5.04 -5.72
C GLU A 106 15.69 -6.27 -4.80
N ASP A 107 15.34 -6.09 -3.52
CA ASP A 107 15.16 -7.18 -2.56
C ASP A 107 13.79 -7.16 -1.86
N ASP A 108 13.50 -8.20 -1.10
CA ASP A 108 12.22 -8.44 -0.42
C ASP A 108 12.09 -7.73 0.94
N THR A 109 13.04 -6.84 1.29
CA THR A 109 13.12 -6.22 2.62
C THR A 109 11.82 -5.54 3.04
N PHE A 110 11.13 -4.90 2.08
CA PHE A 110 9.90 -4.16 2.32
C PHE A 110 8.66 -4.80 1.68
N GLU A 111 8.71 -6.09 1.34
CA GLU A 111 7.52 -6.82 0.89
C GLU A 111 6.47 -6.88 2.00
N VAL A 112 5.21 -6.61 1.64
CA VAL A 112 4.04 -6.76 2.50
C VAL A 112 3.55 -8.20 2.39
N ALA A 113 3.55 -8.93 3.50
CA ALA A 113 3.06 -10.30 3.57
C ALA A 113 1.57 -10.40 3.94
N SER A 114 0.99 -9.35 4.54
CA SER A 114 -0.42 -9.36 4.93
C SER A 114 -1.09 -7.98 4.87
N LEU A 115 -2.36 -7.97 4.44
CA LEU A 115 -3.26 -6.82 4.56
C LEU A 115 -4.04 -6.79 5.88
N GLY A 116 -3.76 -7.68 6.84
CA GLY A 116 -4.47 -7.73 8.11
C GLY A 116 -4.41 -6.40 8.87
N GLY A 117 -5.57 -5.87 9.27
CA GLY A 117 -5.71 -4.58 9.92
C GLY A 117 -5.94 -3.41 8.95
N ILE A 118 -5.99 -3.64 7.63
CA ILE A 118 -6.32 -2.58 6.65
C ILE A 118 -7.72 -1.99 6.89
N GLU A 119 -8.63 -2.75 7.50
CA GLU A 119 -9.98 -2.30 7.90
C GLU A 119 -9.97 -1.12 8.89
N ASN A 120 -8.83 -0.85 9.55
CA ASN A 120 -8.67 0.35 10.39
C ASN A 120 -8.65 1.65 9.56
N CYS A 121 -8.32 1.58 8.28
CA CYS A 121 -8.37 2.72 7.34
C CYS A 121 -9.80 2.89 6.78
N ALA A 122 -10.75 3.19 7.66
CA ALA A 122 -12.19 3.10 7.39
C ALA A 122 -12.72 4.02 6.26
N ASN A 123 -11.95 5.06 5.91
CA ASN A 123 -12.27 6.02 4.85
C ASN A 123 -11.45 5.81 3.58
N LEU A 124 -10.71 4.70 3.47
CA LEU A 124 -9.94 4.37 2.27
C LEU A 124 -10.88 4.22 1.06
N ARG A 125 -10.62 5.01 0.03
CA ARG A 125 -11.38 5.08 -1.24
C ARG A 125 -10.60 4.48 -2.40
N GLU A 126 -9.28 4.69 -2.40
CA GLU A 126 -8.41 4.28 -3.48
C GLU A 126 -7.29 3.38 -2.93
N LEU A 127 -7.14 2.19 -3.51
CA LEU A 127 -6.05 1.28 -3.21
C LEU A 127 -5.32 0.88 -4.49
N GLY A 128 -4.05 1.25 -4.57
CA GLY A 128 -3.12 0.78 -5.59
C GLY A 128 -2.15 -0.25 -5.02
N VAL A 129 -1.94 -1.36 -5.73
CA VAL A 129 -0.92 -2.35 -5.37
C VAL A 129 -0.02 -2.64 -6.57
N ALA A 130 1.27 -2.29 -6.45
CA ALA A 130 2.28 -2.48 -7.47
C ALA A 130 3.57 -3.04 -6.83
N GLY A 131 3.89 -4.29 -7.12
CA GLY A 131 5.22 -4.88 -6.86
C GLY A 131 5.50 -5.39 -5.45
N ILE A 132 5.07 -4.71 -4.38
CA ILE A 132 5.49 -5.08 -3.00
C ILE A 132 4.54 -6.05 -2.26
N LEU A 133 3.47 -6.49 -2.91
CA LEU A 133 2.52 -7.46 -2.36
C LEU A 133 2.12 -8.39 -3.50
N SER A 134 2.22 -9.70 -3.28
CA SER A 134 1.73 -10.70 -4.24
C SER A 134 1.45 -12.03 -3.54
N PRO A 135 0.26 -12.63 -3.74
CA PRO A 135 -0.93 -12.08 -4.37
C PRO A 135 -1.69 -11.11 -3.44
N VAL A 136 -2.58 -10.29 -4.02
CA VAL A 136 -3.59 -9.52 -3.26
C VAL A 136 -4.78 -10.41 -2.99
N ASP A 137 -5.13 -10.60 -1.72
CA ASP A 137 -6.39 -11.26 -1.31
C ASP A 137 -7.51 -10.22 -1.24
N ILE A 138 -8.43 -10.26 -2.22
CA ILE A 138 -9.58 -9.33 -2.27
C ILE A 138 -10.53 -9.51 -1.09
N GLY A 139 -10.56 -10.70 -0.48
CA GLY A 139 -11.40 -10.98 0.69
C GLY A 139 -11.07 -10.08 1.89
N LEU A 140 -9.79 -9.70 2.03
CA LEU A 140 -9.33 -8.79 3.09
C LEU A 140 -9.78 -7.33 2.87
N LEU A 141 -10.22 -6.98 1.67
CA LEU A 141 -10.70 -5.64 1.33
C LEU A 141 -12.20 -5.44 1.59
N THR A 142 -12.96 -6.53 1.76
CA THR A 142 -14.43 -6.49 1.94
C THR A 142 -14.94 -5.65 3.13
N PRO A 143 -14.16 -5.46 4.23
CA PRO A 143 -14.57 -4.54 5.30
C PRO A 143 -14.50 -3.05 4.90
N LEU A 144 -13.75 -2.69 3.85
CA LEU A 144 -13.54 -1.31 3.42
C LEU A 144 -14.78 -0.78 2.68
N ARG A 145 -15.70 -0.21 3.45
CA ARG A 145 -17.00 0.25 2.95
C ARG A 145 -16.94 1.42 1.97
N GLN A 146 -15.82 2.14 1.92
CA GLN A 146 -15.64 3.31 1.06
C GLN A 146 -14.73 3.05 -0.15
N LEU A 147 -14.15 1.85 -0.27
CA LEU A 147 -13.23 1.53 -1.35
C LEU A 147 -13.98 1.53 -2.68
N SER A 148 -13.70 2.54 -3.51
CA SER A 148 -14.33 2.75 -4.81
C SER A 148 -13.42 2.40 -5.97
N ASP A 149 -12.11 2.58 -5.80
CA ASP A 149 -11.14 2.44 -6.87
C ASP A 149 -10.02 1.49 -6.46
N LEU A 150 -9.87 0.41 -7.23
CA LEU A 150 -8.90 -0.63 -6.96
C LEU A 150 -7.99 -0.83 -8.17
N TYR A 151 -6.69 -0.63 -7.96
CA TYR A 151 -5.66 -0.90 -8.96
C TYR A 151 -4.76 -2.03 -8.46
N ILE A 152 -4.60 -3.09 -9.27
CA ILE A 152 -3.79 -4.25 -8.93
C ILE A 152 -2.86 -4.58 -10.09
N GLY A 153 -1.56 -4.35 -9.91
CA GLY A 153 -0.50 -4.67 -10.86
C GLY A 153 0.32 -5.90 -10.49
N THR A 154 -0.29 -6.87 -9.80
CA THR A 154 0.36 -8.06 -9.23
C THR A 154 -0.61 -9.25 -9.26
N GLY A 155 -0.24 -10.38 -8.67
CA GLY A 155 -1.12 -11.55 -8.51
C GLY A 155 -2.38 -11.22 -7.71
N VAL A 156 -3.49 -11.91 -8.02
CA VAL A 156 -4.77 -11.74 -7.33
C VAL A 156 -5.26 -13.10 -6.81
N SER A 157 -5.82 -13.11 -5.61
CA SER A 157 -6.52 -14.26 -5.03
C SER A 157 -7.90 -13.83 -4.52
N ASN A 158 -8.82 -14.79 -4.39
CA ASN A 158 -10.20 -14.54 -3.96
C ASN A 158 -10.94 -13.47 -4.79
N ILE A 159 -10.67 -13.39 -6.09
CA ILE A 159 -11.20 -12.35 -6.99
C ILE A 159 -12.73 -12.22 -6.97
N ALA A 160 -13.46 -13.31 -6.68
CA ALA A 160 -14.92 -13.29 -6.53
C ALA A 160 -15.42 -12.34 -5.44
N ALA A 161 -14.59 -12.00 -4.44
CA ALA A 161 -14.90 -11.06 -3.38
C ALA A 161 -15.04 -9.60 -3.87
N LEU A 162 -14.69 -9.29 -5.13
CA LEU A 162 -15.00 -8.00 -5.74
C LEU A 162 -16.51 -7.68 -5.68
N ARG A 163 -17.38 -8.70 -5.69
CA ARG A 163 -18.84 -8.54 -5.55
C ARG A 163 -19.27 -8.02 -4.18
N ASP A 164 -18.42 -8.23 -3.17
CA ASP A 164 -18.73 -7.91 -1.78
C ASP A 164 -18.21 -6.52 -1.37
N LEU A 165 -17.54 -5.81 -2.29
CA LEU A 165 -17.10 -4.42 -2.11
C LEU A 165 -18.25 -3.46 -2.42
N PRO A 166 -18.88 -2.84 -1.39
CA PRO A 166 -20.18 -2.18 -1.55
C PRO A 166 -20.11 -0.83 -2.28
N ALA A 167 -18.93 -0.21 -2.33
CA ALA A 167 -18.70 1.09 -2.96
C ALA A 167 -17.87 1.00 -4.25
N LEU A 168 -17.51 -0.22 -4.68
CA LEU A 168 -16.63 -0.41 -5.83
C LEU A 168 -17.24 0.22 -7.08
N ALA A 169 -16.50 1.16 -7.67
CA ALA A 169 -16.87 1.88 -8.89
C ALA A 169 -15.91 1.55 -10.04
N SER A 170 -14.65 1.25 -9.72
CA SER A 170 -13.61 0.95 -10.70
C SER A 170 -12.67 -0.13 -10.20
N VAL A 171 -12.36 -1.10 -11.06
CA VAL A 171 -11.31 -2.09 -10.83
C VAL A 171 -10.41 -2.20 -12.06
N ARG A 172 -9.11 -2.01 -11.84
CA ARG A 172 -8.06 -2.09 -12.85
C ARG A 172 -7.07 -3.18 -12.47
N ILE A 173 -6.93 -4.19 -13.32
CA ILE A 173 -6.03 -5.33 -13.08
C ILE A 173 -5.02 -5.43 -14.22
N LEU A 174 -3.72 -5.34 -13.89
CA LEU A 174 -2.61 -5.73 -14.76
C LEU A 174 -2.03 -7.04 -14.28
N ASN A 175 -2.49 -8.13 -14.89
CA ASN A 175 -2.05 -9.47 -14.54
C ASN A 175 -2.29 -10.43 -15.72
N ASP A 176 -1.25 -11.16 -16.11
CA ASP A 176 -1.28 -12.04 -17.29
C ASP A 176 -2.25 -13.22 -17.10
N ASP A 177 -2.34 -13.78 -15.89
CA ASP A 177 -3.23 -14.90 -15.58
C ASP A 177 -4.69 -14.45 -15.62
N ILE A 178 -5.03 -13.36 -14.92
CA ILE A 178 -6.39 -12.79 -14.95
C ILE A 178 -6.78 -12.38 -16.37
N TYR A 179 -5.84 -11.84 -17.15
CA TYR A 179 -6.07 -11.54 -18.56
C TYR A 179 -6.43 -12.81 -19.36
N ALA A 180 -5.65 -13.88 -19.25
CA ALA A 180 -5.94 -15.15 -19.94
C ALA A 180 -7.31 -15.73 -19.53
N GLU A 181 -7.66 -15.61 -18.25
CA GLU A 181 -8.94 -16.04 -17.71
C GLU A 181 -10.13 -15.25 -18.29
N VAL A 182 -10.07 -13.92 -18.37
CA VAL A 182 -11.18 -13.11 -18.92
C VAL A 182 -11.35 -13.30 -20.44
N MET A 183 -10.27 -13.63 -21.15
CA MET A 183 -10.33 -13.93 -22.57
C MET A 183 -10.94 -15.30 -22.87
N THR A 184 -10.97 -16.20 -21.88
CA THR A 184 -11.54 -17.54 -22.03
C THR A 184 -13.06 -17.53 -21.86
N LEU A 185 -13.80 -17.90 -22.90
CA LEU A 185 -15.27 -17.97 -22.87
C LEU A 185 -15.75 -18.97 -21.80
N GLY A 186 -16.72 -18.56 -21.00
CA GLY A 186 -17.30 -19.39 -19.93
C GLY A 186 -16.44 -19.51 -18.68
N HIS A 187 -15.25 -18.90 -18.63
CA HIS A 187 -14.43 -18.88 -17.41
C HIS A 187 -15.15 -18.12 -16.27
N PRO A 188 -15.11 -18.61 -15.02
CA PRO A 188 -15.76 -17.92 -13.89
C PRO A 188 -15.32 -16.47 -13.71
N THR A 189 -14.03 -16.17 -13.89
CA THR A 189 -13.50 -14.80 -13.81
C THR A 189 -14.10 -13.89 -14.87
N ARG A 190 -14.28 -14.38 -16.11
CA ARG A 190 -14.97 -13.62 -17.16
C ARG A 190 -16.40 -13.30 -16.77
N GLN A 191 -17.14 -14.30 -16.28
CA GLN A 191 -18.53 -14.13 -15.84
C GLN A 191 -18.65 -13.10 -14.71
N LEU A 192 -17.72 -13.14 -13.75
CA LEU A 192 -17.59 -12.14 -12.70
C LEU A 192 -17.38 -10.73 -13.29
N MET A 193 -16.43 -10.54 -14.20
CA MET A 193 -16.18 -9.23 -14.80
C MET A 193 -17.40 -8.70 -15.58
N ASP A 194 -18.09 -9.56 -16.32
CA ASP A 194 -19.33 -9.22 -17.02
C ASP A 194 -20.47 -8.87 -16.05
N GLU A 195 -20.53 -9.48 -14.86
CA GLU A 195 -21.47 -9.11 -13.80
C GLU A 195 -21.17 -7.75 -13.19
N LEU A 196 -19.90 -7.46 -12.88
CA LEU A 196 -19.49 -6.17 -12.35
C LEU A 196 -19.82 -5.04 -13.34
N LYS A 197 -19.52 -5.24 -14.63
CA LYS A 197 -19.91 -4.30 -15.69
C LYS A 197 -21.42 -4.08 -15.77
N ARG A 198 -22.22 -5.15 -15.67
CA ARG A 198 -23.69 -5.04 -15.62
C ARG A 198 -24.20 -4.28 -14.39
N ALA A 199 -23.44 -4.29 -13.30
CA ALA A 199 -23.71 -3.49 -12.11
C ALA A 199 -23.27 -2.02 -12.25
N GLY A 200 -22.68 -1.63 -13.39
CA GLY A 200 -22.21 -0.27 -13.66
C GLY A 200 -20.79 0.02 -13.20
N ILE A 201 -20.03 -1.01 -12.81
CA ILE A 201 -18.63 -0.89 -12.39
C ILE A 201 -17.73 -0.85 -13.62
N THR A 202 -16.80 0.10 -13.65
CA THR A 202 -15.74 0.15 -14.66
C THR A 202 -14.76 -0.99 -14.40
N VAL A 203 -14.66 -1.92 -15.35
CA VAL A 203 -13.72 -3.03 -15.27
C VAL A 203 -12.69 -2.87 -16.36
N TRP A 204 -11.42 -2.88 -15.97
CA TRP A 204 -10.30 -2.82 -16.89
C TRP A 204 -9.35 -3.97 -16.55
N VAL A 205 -9.10 -4.85 -17.52
CA VAL A 205 -8.12 -5.94 -17.37
C VAL A 205 -7.16 -5.94 -18.55
N HIS A 206 -5.87 -6.03 -18.26
CA HIS A 206 -4.80 -6.09 -19.27
C HIS A 206 -3.65 -6.98 -18.80
N TRP A 207 -2.84 -7.46 -19.74
CA TRP A 207 -1.57 -8.12 -19.47
C TRP A 207 -0.48 -7.09 -19.11
N VAL A 208 0.55 -7.49 -18.37
CA VAL A 208 1.49 -6.61 -17.64
C VAL A 208 2.37 -5.76 -18.57
N SER A 209 2.64 -6.20 -19.81
CA SER A 209 3.65 -5.55 -20.67
C SER A 209 3.17 -4.33 -21.48
N HIS A 210 1.93 -3.86 -21.33
CA HIS A 210 1.35 -2.82 -22.22
C HIS A 210 0.45 -1.82 -21.46
N TYR A 211 1.05 -1.00 -20.60
CA TYR A 211 0.35 0.04 -19.80
C TYR A 211 -0.28 1.17 -20.65
N ASP A 212 0.26 1.44 -21.85
CA ASP A 212 -0.12 2.57 -22.71
C ASP A 212 -1.12 2.20 -23.83
N GLN A 213 -1.67 0.99 -23.80
CA GLN A 213 -2.66 0.51 -24.78
C GLN A 213 -4.08 0.47 -24.19
N PRO A 214 -5.12 0.58 -25.05
CA PRO A 214 -6.49 0.40 -24.59
C PRO A 214 -6.67 -0.98 -23.92
N PRO A 215 -7.55 -1.07 -22.91
CA PRO A 215 -7.85 -2.33 -22.23
C PRO A 215 -8.13 -3.45 -23.23
N ALA A 216 -7.54 -4.61 -23.00
CA ALA A 216 -7.87 -5.80 -23.77
C ALA A 216 -9.25 -6.36 -23.37
N PHE A 217 -9.73 -6.00 -22.18
CA PHE A 217 -11.09 -6.24 -21.71
C PHE A 217 -11.64 -4.98 -21.03
N GLU A 218 -12.71 -4.42 -21.62
CA GLU A 218 -13.49 -3.27 -21.12
C GLU A 218 -14.98 -3.52 -21.31
#